data_AF-A0A336LDR2-F1
#
_entry.id   AF-A0A336LDR2-F1
#
_cell.length_a   1.000
_cell.length_b   1.000
_cell.length_c   1.000
_cell.angle_alpha   90.00
_cell.angle_beta   90.00
_cell.angle_gamma   90.00
#
_symmetry.space_group_name_H-M   'P 1'
#
loop_
_entity.id
_entity.type
_entity.pdbx_description
1 polymer ?
#
loop_
_entity_poly.entity_id
_entity_poly.type
_entity_poly.pdbx_seq_one_letter_code
_entity_poly.pdbx_strand_id
1 'polypeptide(L)'
;KLLVQRTSKYYPLTAQCVIIGKDKETGNGVLFQFNPINGQPIQGDGIVKLSYPIQQIALLPKLDDQSLKGLLLLDNNNHVHALPESAAKLANGMYLYTADRNTGAMSGFFVQYENNKLKTVPTWKLHVGSVAHQQKITKIASKNPIEHVHSQGRVLADRSVLYKYLNPNLVAVVTQGTDPIHKYILNVHMVDVVSGAIIFSMSHRRAKGPVNIVHSENWLTYSFYNEKVRRTEVTSIEFYEGKTQANSTIWSSLGAPPLPLVERQTYIFPANVVTMKETITEKGITNKHVLFGISSGHILEMSWQLLDPRRPSTNPERAREEGLIPYIPELPIQQDAIVNYNQTIERLKGIHTAPSGLESTCLMIGYGLDLFVTRVSPSKTFDLLKEDFDYFLISAVLTALIVASYITKHLASRKIIKQAWK
;
A
#
# COMPACT_ATOMS: atom_id res chain seq x y z
N LYS A 1 -12.50 -1.82 13.95
CA LYS A 1 -11.16 -1.86 13.31
C LYS A 1 -10.40 -3.06 13.88
N LEU A 2 -9.79 -3.91 13.05
CA LEU A 2 -8.95 -5.04 13.50
C LEU A 2 -7.48 -4.62 13.43
N LEU A 3 -6.70 -4.94 14.45
CA LEU A 3 -5.25 -4.71 14.50
C LEU A 3 -4.54 -5.96 15.02
N VAL A 4 -3.36 -6.26 14.45
CA VAL A 4 -2.49 -7.34 14.91
C VAL A 4 -1.46 -6.75 15.87
N GLN A 5 -1.50 -7.15 17.14
CA GLN A 5 -0.57 -6.64 18.16
C GLN A 5 0.68 -7.50 18.29
N ARG A 6 0.53 -8.83 18.21
CA ARG A 6 1.64 -9.79 18.28
C ARG A 6 1.37 -10.96 17.34
N THR A 7 2.33 -11.27 16.49
CA THR A 7 2.29 -12.43 15.59
C THR A 7 2.77 -13.70 16.30
N SER A 8 2.61 -14.86 15.67
CA SER A 8 3.08 -16.16 16.18
C SER A 8 4.60 -16.36 16.11
N LYS A 9 5.37 -15.34 15.72
CA LYS A 9 6.85 -15.40 15.59
C LYS A 9 7.55 -15.60 16.94
N TYR A 10 6.95 -15.13 18.03
CA TYR A 10 7.61 -15.04 19.34
C TYR A 10 7.24 -16.24 20.23
N TYR A 11 7.91 -17.38 20.07
CA TYR A 11 7.74 -18.50 21.01
C TYR A 11 8.47 -18.17 22.34
N PRO A 12 7.87 -18.35 23.54
CA PRO A 12 6.63 -19.09 23.87
C PRO A 12 5.35 -18.24 23.98
N LEU A 13 5.37 -16.98 23.53
CA LEU A 13 4.25 -16.05 23.67
C LEU A 13 3.12 -16.34 22.66
N THR A 14 1.87 -16.16 23.07
CA THR A 14 0.70 -16.40 22.22
C THR A 14 0.45 -15.26 21.24
N ALA A 15 -0.02 -15.56 20.03
CA ALA A 15 -0.44 -14.51 19.10
C ALA A 15 -1.64 -13.72 19.65
N GLN A 16 -1.69 -12.42 19.37
CA GLN A 16 -2.72 -11.52 19.89
C GLN A 16 -3.17 -10.53 18.83
N CYS A 17 -4.48 -10.48 18.62
CA CYS A 17 -5.18 -9.49 17.82
C CYS A 17 -6.16 -8.73 18.69
N VAL A 18 -6.50 -7.51 18.26
CA VAL A 18 -7.50 -6.67 18.92
C VAL A 18 -8.51 -6.16 17.91
N ILE A 19 -9.79 -6.35 18.23
CA ILE A 19 -10.89 -5.70 17.53
C ILE A 19 -11.33 -4.51 18.36
N ILE A 20 -11.32 -3.33 17.74
CA ILE A 20 -11.87 -2.12 18.33
C ILE A 20 -13.25 -1.84 17.76
N GLY A 21 -14.21 -1.70 18.65
CA GLY A 21 -15.58 -1.27 18.38
C GLY A 21 -15.93 0.00 19.14
N LYS A 22 -17.09 0.53 18.80
CA LYS A 22 -17.76 1.61 19.54
C LYS A 22 -19.04 1.02 20.11
N ASP A 23 -19.25 1.18 21.40
CA ASP A 23 -20.50 0.82 22.05
C ASP A 23 -21.64 1.66 21.45
N LYS A 24 -22.75 1.01 21.10
CA LYS A 24 -23.90 1.63 20.47
C LYS A 24 -24.68 2.51 21.45
N GLU A 25 -24.71 2.13 22.73
CA GLU A 25 -25.49 2.84 23.76
C GLU A 25 -24.70 3.99 24.36
N THR A 26 -23.50 3.70 24.88
CA THR A 26 -22.67 4.70 25.57
C THR A 26 -21.82 5.54 24.62
N GLY A 27 -21.54 5.04 23.41
CA GLY A 27 -20.60 5.65 22.49
C GLY A 27 -19.13 5.48 22.87
N ASN A 28 -18.83 4.77 23.97
CA ASN A 28 -17.47 4.54 24.44
C ASN A 28 -16.75 3.47 23.59
N GLY A 29 -15.42 3.48 23.67
CA GLY A 29 -14.60 2.46 23.03
C GLY A 29 -14.71 1.10 23.70
N VAL A 30 -14.79 0.05 22.89
CA VAL A 30 -14.73 -1.35 23.36
C VAL A 30 -13.64 -2.07 22.60
N LEU A 31 -12.76 -2.77 23.31
CA LEU A 31 -11.70 -3.58 22.75
C LEU A 31 -12.01 -5.05 23.02
N PHE A 32 -11.80 -5.91 22.04
CA PHE A 32 -11.83 -7.35 22.20
C PHE A 32 -10.48 -7.93 21.82
N GLN A 33 -9.75 -8.45 22.80
CA GLN A 33 -8.43 -9.05 22.67
C GLN A 33 -8.54 -10.57 22.66
N PHE A 34 -8.08 -11.18 21.57
CA PHE A 34 -8.21 -12.61 21.35
C PHE A 34 -6.99 -13.16 20.61
N ASN A 35 -6.79 -14.47 20.74
CA ASN A 35 -5.80 -15.19 19.97
C ASN A 35 -6.39 -15.54 18.59
N PRO A 36 -5.78 -15.06 17.49
CA PRO A 36 -6.33 -15.25 16.15
C PRO A 36 -6.26 -16.70 15.64
N ILE A 37 -5.51 -17.59 16.30
CA ILE A 37 -5.34 -18.99 15.87
C ILE A 37 -6.44 -19.89 16.42
N ASN A 38 -6.80 -19.74 17.70
CA ASN A 38 -7.79 -20.59 18.37
C ASN A 38 -9.11 -19.86 18.69
N GLY A 39 -9.17 -18.53 18.50
CA GLY A 39 -10.33 -17.70 18.77
C GLY A 39 -10.59 -17.42 20.25
N GLN A 40 -9.76 -17.91 21.17
CA GLN A 40 -9.96 -17.73 22.60
C GLN A 40 -9.58 -16.31 23.06
N PRO A 41 -10.30 -15.73 24.05
CA PRO A 41 -9.92 -14.46 24.66
C PRO A 41 -8.58 -14.58 25.39
N ILE A 42 -7.81 -13.47 25.43
CA ILE A 42 -6.48 -13.47 26.06
C ILE A 42 -6.55 -13.40 27.60
N GLN A 43 -7.44 -12.57 28.15
CA GLN A 43 -7.65 -12.40 29.59
C GLN A 43 -9.14 -12.29 29.90
N GLY A 44 -9.64 -13.09 30.84
CA GLY A 44 -11.07 -13.14 31.18
C GLY A 44 -11.95 -13.35 29.93
N ASP A 45 -12.95 -12.49 29.76
CA ASP A 45 -13.83 -12.49 28.58
C ASP A 45 -13.18 -11.83 27.34
N GLY A 46 -11.95 -11.32 27.45
CA GLY A 46 -11.21 -10.62 26.39
C GLY A 46 -11.72 -9.23 26.08
N ILE A 47 -12.81 -8.79 26.72
CA ILE A 47 -13.44 -7.49 26.49
C ILE A 47 -12.88 -6.46 27.47
N VAL A 48 -12.36 -5.36 26.94
CA VAL A 48 -11.94 -4.18 27.70
C VAL A 48 -12.86 -3.02 27.31
N LYS A 49 -13.71 -2.60 28.25
CA LYS A 49 -14.58 -1.44 28.09
C LYS A 49 -13.84 -0.18 28.53
N LEU A 50 -13.75 0.80 27.65
CA LEU A 50 -13.15 2.10 27.96
C LEU A 50 -14.22 3.03 28.55
N SER A 51 -13.78 3.96 29.39
CA SER A 51 -14.66 5.00 29.96
C SER A 51 -14.85 6.21 29.03
N TYR A 52 -14.22 6.19 27.85
CA TYR A 52 -14.18 7.31 26.91
C TYR A 52 -14.43 6.86 25.46
N PRO A 53 -14.97 7.75 24.62
CA PRO A 53 -15.09 7.52 23.17
C PRO A 53 -13.72 7.62 22.49
N ILE A 54 -13.51 6.81 21.45
CA ILE A 54 -12.27 6.79 20.67
C ILE A 54 -12.45 7.61 19.39
N GLN A 55 -11.55 8.57 19.17
CA GLN A 55 -11.47 9.37 17.94
C GLN A 55 -10.48 8.79 16.94
N GLN A 56 -9.28 8.41 17.39
CA GLN A 56 -8.23 7.84 16.55
C GLN A 56 -7.49 6.72 17.27
N ILE A 57 -6.94 5.78 16.47
CA ILE A 57 -6.15 4.65 16.96
C ILE A 57 -4.91 4.52 16.10
N ALA A 58 -3.77 4.47 16.77
CA ALA A 58 -2.48 4.09 16.19
C ALA A 58 -1.91 2.90 16.96
N LEU A 59 -1.02 2.17 16.30
CA LEU A 59 -0.32 1.03 16.87
C LEU A 59 1.15 1.43 17.01
N LEU A 60 1.72 1.19 18.18
CA LEU A 60 3.07 1.62 18.50
C LEU A 60 4.08 0.86 17.63
N PRO A 61 5.08 1.55 17.05
CA PRO A 61 6.05 0.91 16.17
C PRO A 61 7.02 0.01 16.94
N LYS A 62 7.35 0.40 18.19
CA LYS A 62 8.24 -0.35 19.07
C LYS A 62 7.45 -1.42 19.83
N LEU A 63 8.10 -2.57 19.99
CA LEU A 63 7.61 -3.65 20.82
C LEU A 63 7.90 -3.34 22.28
N ASP A 64 6.96 -3.69 23.16
CA ASP A 64 7.20 -3.73 24.61
C ASP A 64 8.04 -4.96 24.98
N ASP A 65 8.43 -5.09 26.25
CA ASP A 65 9.26 -6.19 26.77
C ASP A 65 8.64 -7.58 26.48
N GLN A 66 7.30 -7.65 26.36
CA GLN A 66 6.56 -8.86 25.98
C GLN A 66 6.36 -9.04 24.47
N SER A 67 7.17 -8.38 23.64
CA SER A 67 7.05 -8.40 22.18
C SER A 67 5.64 -8.04 21.67
N LEU A 68 4.94 -7.17 22.41
CA LEU A 68 3.59 -6.72 22.10
C LEU A 68 3.65 -5.30 21.52
N LYS A 69 2.99 -5.06 20.40
CA LYS A 69 2.78 -3.69 19.91
C LYS A 69 1.63 -3.05 20.69
N GLY A 70 1.94 -2.06 21.52
CA GLY A 70 0.95 -1.30 22.26
C GLY A 70 0.01 -0.52 21.34
N LEU A 71 -1.15 -0.15 21.87
CA LEU A 71 -2.14 0.68 21.20
C LEU A 71 -2.06 2.09 21.76
N LEU A 72 -2.17 3.07 20.88
CA LEU A 72 -2.31 4.47 21.23
C LEU A 72 -3.69 4.94 20.81
N LEU A 73 -4.50 5.35 21.79
CA LEU A 73 -5.87 5.79 21.61
C LEU A 73 -5.96 7.29 21.89
N LEU A 74 -6.59 8.02 20.99
CA LEU A 74 -6.96 9.42 21.17
C LEU A 74 -8.44 9.51 21.50
N ASP A 75 -8.78 10.14 22.62
CA ASP A 75 -10.16 10.40 23.03
C ASP A 75 -10.74 11.65 22.31
N ASN A 76 -12.03 11.93 22.50
CA ASN A 76 -12.68 13.12 21.91
C ASN A 76 -12.24 14.46 22.55
N ASN A 77 -11.64 14.42 23.75
CA ASN A 77 -11.11 15.59 24.44
C ASN A 77 -9.62 15.83 24.10
N ASN A 78 -9.09 15.07 23.13
CA ASN A 78 -7.70 14.99 22.72
C ASN A 78 -6.72 14.42 23.76
N HIS A 79 -7.17 13.78 24.84
CA HIS A 79 -6.27 13.00 25.69
C HIS A 79 -5.85 11.70 25.01
N VAL A 80 -4.60 11.32 25.27
CA VAL A 80 -4.01 10.10 24.73
C VAL A 80 -3.83 9.06 25.82
N HIS A 81 -4.21 7.84 25.48
CA HIS A 81 -4.12 6.67 26.35
C HIS A 81 -3.31 5.58 25.64
N ALA A 82 -2.44 4.90 26.37
CA ALA A 82 -1.69 3.76 25.88
C ALA A 82 -2.18 2.46 26.53
N LEU A 83 -2.30 1.41 25.72
CA LEU A 83 -2.73 0.08 26.17
C LEU A 83 -1.76 -0.98 25.63
N PRO A 84 -1.04 -1.72 26.49
CA PRO A 84 -0.98 -1.59 27.95
C PRO A 84 -0.30 -0.29 28.43
N GLU A 85 -0.54 0.11 29.68
CA GLU A 85 0.04 1.34 30.26
C GLU A 85 1.59 1.31 30.31
N SER A 86 2.19 0.12 30.41
CA SER A 86 3.65 -0.08 30.33
C SER A 86 4.24 0.50 29.05
N ALA A 87 3.49 0.41 27.94
CA ALA A 87 3.91 0.88 26.63
C ALA A 87 3.79 2.41 26.46
N ALA A 88 3.27 3.14 27.46
CA ALA A 88 3.12 4.59 27.37
C ALA A 88 4.44 5.32 27.07
N LYS A 89 5.55 4.86 27.65
CA LYS A 89 6.90 5.40 27.40
C LYS A 89 7.31 5.33 25.93
N LEU A 90 6.85 4.30 25.21
CA LEU A 90 7.19 4.05 23.81
C LEU A 90 6.44 4.96 22.85
N ALA A 91 5.37 5.63 23.30
CA ALA A 91 4.57 6.55 22.50
C ALA A 91 5.17 7.96 22.38
N ASN A 92 6.19 8.28 23.20
CA ASN A 92 6.82 9.59 23.18
C ASN A 92 7.44 9.89 21.81
N GLY A 93 7.15 11.06 21.25
CA GLY A 93 7.66 11.45 19.94
C GLY A 93 6.77 11.03 18.75
N MET A 94 5.61 10.42 19.00
CA MET A 94 4.66 10.07 17.94
C MET A 94 3.77 11.24 17.55
N TYR A 95 3.33 11.25 16.30
CA TYR A 95 2.37 12.20 15.77
C TYR A 95 1.04 11.50 15.49
N LEU A 96 -0.06 12.18 15.83
CA LEU A 96 -1.43 11.77 15.57
C LEU A 96 -2.12 12.87 14.77
N TYR A 97 -3.20 12.52 14.08
CA TYR A 97 -3.98 13.50 13.32
C TYR A 97 -5.45 13.14 13.29
N THR A 98 -6.31 14.12 13.51
CA THR A 98 -7.76 13.95 13.40
C THR A 98 -8.27 14.69 12.17
N ALA A 99 -9.32 14.16 11.56
CA ALA A 99 -9.97 14.76 10.40
C ALA A 99 -11.48 14.70 10.58
N ASP A 100 -12.11 15.86 10.67
CA ASP A 100 -13.56 15.98 10.67
C ASP A 100 -14.08 16.00 9.23
N ARG A 101 -14.89 14.99 8.91
CA ARG A 101 -15.43 14.79 7.56
C ARG A 101 -16.37 15.90 7.11
N ASN A 102 -17.11 16.50 8.04
CA ASN A 102 -18.15 17.46 7.70
C ASN A 102 -17.60 18.87 7.52
N THR A 103 -16.71 19.29 8.42
CA THR A 103 -16.11 20.64 8.40
C THR A 103 -14.88 20.72 7.51
N GLY A 104 -14.26 19.59 7.16
CA GLY A 104 -12.99 19.55 6.46
C GLY A 104 -11.81 20.06 7.30
N ALA A 105 -11.98 20.15 8.62
CA ALA A 105 -10.94 20.50 9.56
C ALA A 105 -10.06 19.28 9.86
N MET A 106 -8.75 19.47 9.79
CA MET A 106 -7.74 18.51 10.19
C MET A 106 -6.85 19.14 11.25
N SER A 107 -6.50 18.36 12.27
CA SER A 107 -5.62 18.80 13.35
C SER A 107 -4.54 17.77 13.60
N GLY A 108 -3.30 18.23 13.79
CA GLY A 108 -2.16 17.42 14.18
C GLY A 108 -1.88 17.53 15.69
N PHE A 109 -1.42 16.43 16.26
CA PHE A 109 -1.06 16.35 17.68
C PHE A 109 0.30 15.65 17.82
N PHE A 110 1.15 16.20 18.67
CA PHE A 110 2.38 15.57 19.11
C PHE A 110 2.16 14.90 20.47
N VAL A 111 2.63 13.66 20.61
CA VAL A 111 2.48 12.88 21.83
C VAL A 111 3.75 12.98 22.67
N GLN A 112 3.60 13.52 23.87
CA GLN A 112 4.68 13.72 24.83
C GLN A 112 4.44 12.88 26.08
N TYR A 113 5.49 12.22 26.57
CA TYR A 113 5.47 11.49 27.82
C TYR A 113 6.23 12.27 28.89
N GLU A 114 5.51 12.82 29.88
CA GLU A 114 6.06 13.59 31.00
C GLU A 114 5.41 13.15 32.31
N ASN A 115 6.19 13.08 33.40
CA ASN A 115 5.70 12.74 34.75
C ASN A 115 4.84 11.47 34.80
N ASN A 116 5.26 10.43 34.06
CA ASN A 116 4.53 9.17 33.90
C ASN A 116 3.11 9.29 33.31
N LYS A 117 2.81 10.38 32.59
CA LYS A 117 1.54 10.57 31.90
C LYS A 117 1.77 10.97 30.45
N LEU A 118 0.88 10.50 29.58
CA LEU A 118 0.83 10.93 28.19
C LEU A 118 0.02 12.22 28.10
N LYS A 119 0.56 13.16 27.34
CA LYS A 119 -0.11 14.41 26.97
C LYS A 119 0.00 14.61 25.46
N THR A 120 -0.99 15.26 24.89
CA THR A 120 -0.93 15.73 23.51
C THR A 120 -0.69 17.22 23.47
N VAL A 121 0.19 17.64 22.57
CA VAL A 121 0.38 19.05 22.23
C VAL A 121 -0.16 19.27 20.82
N PRO A 122 -1.15 20.16 20.61
CA PRO A 122 -1.62 20.47 19.26
C PRO A 122 -0.50 21.15 18.47
N THR A 123 -0.18 20.64 17.28
CA THR A 123 0.94 21.13 16.45
C THR A 123 0.49 22.01 15.31
N TRP A 124 -0.51 21.58 14.56
CA TRP A 124 -1.03 22.29 13.40
C TRP A 124 -2.53 22.09 13.26
N LYS A 125 -3.19 23.03 12.59
CA LYS A 125 -4.59 22.93 12.20
C LYS A 125 -4.74 23.40 10.77
N LEU A 126 -5.37 22.58 9.95
CA LEU A 126 -5.55 22.80 8.52
C LEU A 126 -7.02 22.63 8.15
N HIS A 127 -7.53 23.51 7.31
CA HIS A 127 -8.84 23.34 6.69
C HIS A 127 -8.64 23.01 5.21
N VAL A 128 -8.86 21.75 4.85
CA VAL A 128 -8.70 21.25 3.46
C VAL A 128 -9.95 21.46 2.60
N GLY A 129 -11.10 21.69 3.23
CA GLY A 129 -12.33 22.09 2.54
C GLY A 129 -12.51 23.60 2.52
N SER A 130 -12.94 24.15 1.38
CA SER A 130 -13.49 25.51 1.36
C SER A 130 -14.82 25.52 2.12
N VAL A 131 -14.84 26.22 3.27
CA VAL A 131 -16.05 26.44 4.09
C VAL A 131 -17.15 27.11 3.26
N ALA A 132 -16.77 27.98 2.33
CA ALA A 132 -17.71 28.67 1.44
C ALA A 132 -18.38 27.74 0.41
N HIS A 133 -17.84 26.55 0.13
CA HIS A 133 -18.32 25.66 -0.95
C HIS A 133 -18.76 24.28 -0.43
N GLN A 134 -19.02 24.17 0.89
CA GLN A 134 -19.50 22.95 1.54
C GLN A 134 -18.69 21.70 1.17
N GLN A 135 -17.37 21.83 1.01
CA GLN A 135 -16.50 20.72 0.64
C GLN A 135 -16.29 19.78 1.83
N LYS A 136 -16.72 18.53 1.69
CA LYS A 136 -16.63 17.48 2.71
C LYS A 136 -15.50 16.51 2.40
N ILE A 137 -14.85 15.98 3.44
CA ILE A 137 -13.85 14.91 3.25
C ILE A 137 -14.60 13.60 3.03
N THR A 138 -14.37 12.99 1.87
CA THR A 138 -15.02 11.73 1.49
C THR A 138 -14.12 10.52 1.66
N LYS A 139 -12.81 10.70 1.44
CA LYS A 139 -11.83 9.61 1.53
C LYS A 139 -10.50 10.14 2.06
N ILE A 140 -9.85 9.32 2.88
CA ILE A 140 -8.47 9.54 3.35
C ILE A 140 -7.71 8.24 3.07
N ALA A 141 -6.56 8.32 2.42
CA ALA A 141 -5.71 7.19 2.09
C ALA A 141 -4.29 7.41 2.62
N SER A 142 -3.86 6.54 3.52
CA SER A 142 -2.48 6.42 3.97
C SER A 142 -1.80 5.25 3.26
N LYS A 143 -0.47 5.28 3.23
CA LYS A 143 0.35 4.13 2.83
C LYS A 143 0.11 2.93 3.74
N ASN A 144 0.44 1.75 3.25
CA ASN A 144 0.30 0.54 4.04
C ASN A 144 1.48 0.44 5.03
N PRO A 145 1.26 0.34 6.36
CA PRO A 145 2.36 0.36 7.33
C PRO A 145 3.34 -0.81 7.22
N ILE A 146 2.97 -1.89 6.53
CA ILE A 146 3.83 -3.05 6.28
C ILE A 146 4.54 -2.98 4.92
N GLU A 147 4.35 -1.92 4.14
CA GLU A 147 5.02 -1.79 2.85
C GLU A 147 6.51 -1.51 3.03
N HIS A 148 7.31 -2.15 2.18
CA HIS A 148 8.73 -1.86 2.04
C HIS A 148 9.00 -1.33 0.62
N VAL A 149 9.98 -0.44 0.51
CA VAL A 149 10.41 0.15 -0.76
C VAL A 149 11.84 -0.29 -1.03
N HIS A 150 12.03 -1.18 -1.99
CA HIS A 150 13.35 -1.72 -2.30
C HIS A 150 14.24 -0.68 -3.02
N SER A 151 13.70 0.03 -4.02
CA SER A 151 14.45 1.03 -4.78
C SER A 151 14.05 2.46 -4.41
N GLN A 152 15.03 3.23 -3.93
CA GLN A 152 14.89 4.63 -3.53
C GLN A 152 14.85 5.60 -4.72
N GLY A 153 15.32 5.16 -5.89
CA GLY A 153 15.33 5.94 -7.11
C GLY A 153 14.97 5.11 -8.32
N ARG A 154 14.74 5.79 -9.44
CA ARG A 154 14.50 5.20 -10.74
C ARG A 154 15.64 5.61 -11.68
N VAL A 155 16.19 4.65 -12.41
CA VAL A 155 17.23 4.92 -13.40
C VAL A 155 16.59 5.47 -14.67
N LEU A 156 17.13 6.57 -15.19
CA LEU A 156 16.70 7.22 -16.43
C LEU A 156 17.54 6.76 -17.62
N ALA A 157 17.11 7.10 -18.83
CA ALA A 157 17.83 6.79 -20.08
C ALA A 157 19.29 7.30 -20.08
N ASP A 158 19.52 8.49 -19.53
CA ASP A 158 20.84 9.11 -19.42
C ASP A 158 21.72 8.49 -18.31
N ARG A 159 21.31 7.35 -17.74
CA ARG A 159 21.92 6.66 -16.60
C ARG A 159 21.93 7.48 -15.30
N SER A 160 21.26 8.63 -15.28
CA SER A 160 21.05 9.37 -14.04
C SER A 160 19.94 8.72 -13.21
N VAL A 161 19.90 9.06 -11.92
CA VAL A 161 18.92 8.54 -10.98
C VAL A 161 17.93 9.65 -10.64
N LEU A 162 16.64 9.34 -10.79
CA LEU A 162 15.55 10.16 -10.31
C LEU A 162 15.09 9.62 -8.96
N TYR A 163 15.38 10.33 -7.88
CA TYR A 163 15.05 9.91 -6.51
C TYR A 163 13.56 10.08 -6.24
N LYS A 164 12.96 9.03 -5.67
CA LYS A 164 11.55 9.00 -5.30
C LYS A 164 11.32 9.84 -4.04
N TYR A 165 10.24 10.60 -3.98
CA TYR A 165 9.84 11.31 -2.76
C TYR A 165 9.08 10.36 -1.82
N LEU A 166 9.80 9.81 -0.84
CA LEU A 166 9.33 8.70 0.00
C LEU A 166 8.94 9.15 1.41
N ASN A 167 8.03 10.11 1.52
CA ASN A 167 7.52 10.58 2.81
C ASN A 167 6.57 9.53 3.45
N PRO A 168 6.93 8.84 4.55
CA PRO A 168 6.07 7.82 5.17
C PRO A 168 4.82 8.42 5.84
N ASN A 169 4.86 9.72 6.16
CA ASN A 169 3.80 10.45 6.85
C ASN A 169 2.84 11.16 5.89
N LEU A 170 2.98 10.91 4.58
CA LEU A 170 2.14 11.53 3.57
C LEU A 170 0.79 10.83 3.49
N VAL A 171 -0.29 11.60 3.55
CA VAL A 171 -1.67 11.10 3.47
C VAL A 171 -2.41 11.83 2.36
N ALA A 172 -3.15 11.09 1.55
CA ALA A 172 -4.02 11.63 0.52
C ALA A 172 -5.41 11.90 1.10
N VAL A 173 -5.88 13.13 0.97
CA VAL A 173 -7.18 13.59 1.47
C VAL A 173 -8.03 14.05 0.29
N VAL A 174 -9.20 13.42 0.12
CA VAL A 174 -10.12 13.73 -0.97
C VAL A 174 -11.30 14.52 -0.43
N THR A 175 -11.47 15.74 -0.95
CA THR A 175 -12.64 16.58 -0.66
C THR A 175 -13.59 16.60 -1.86
N GLN A 176 -14.89 16.56 -1.59
CA GLN A 176 -15.92 16.71 -2.61
C GLN A 176 -16.89 17.79 -2.17
N GLY A 177 -17.26 18.67 -3.09
CA GLY A 177 -18.24 19.71 -2.84
C GLY A 177 -18.92 20.16 -4.12
N THR A 178 -19.87 21.08 -3.94
CA THR A 178 -20.58 21.68 -5.06
C THR A 178 -20.14 23.11 -5.27
N ASP A 179 -19.99 23.49 -6.53
CA ASP A 179 -19.58 24.83 -6.95
C ASP A 179 -20.65 25.40 -7.91
N PRO A 180 -21.09 26.67 -7.76
CA PRO A 180 -22.11 27.25 -8.63
C PRO A 180 -21.77 27.17 -10.13
N ILE A 181 -20.48 27.22 -10.48
CA ILE A 181 -20.01 27.22 -11.88
C ILE A 181 -19.76 25.80 -12.38
N HIS A 182 -19.09 24.96 -11.59
CA HIS A 182 -18.64 23.63 -12.01
C HIS A 182 -19.52 22.47 -11.54
N LYS A 183 -20.64 22.74 -10.85
CA LYS A 183 -21.57 21.79 -10.21
C LYS A 183 -20.92 20.90 -9.17
N TYR A 184 -20.02 20.00 -9.57
CA TYR A 184 -19.27 19.11 -8.69
C TYR A 184 -17.77 19.33 -8.85
N ILE A 185 -17.08 19.51 -7.72
CA ILE A 185 -15.63 19.61 -7.66
C ILE A 185 -15.10 18.54 -6.72
N LEU A 186 -14.08 17.84 -7.19
CA LEU A 186 -13.32 16.87 -6.42
C LEU A 186 -11.89 17.38 -6.29
N ASN A 187 -11.40 17.55 -5.06
CA ASN A 187 -10.00 17.90 -4.83
C ASN A 187 -9.27 16.76 -4.13
N VAL A 188 -7.99 16.61 -4.47
CA VAL A 188 -7.07 15.67 -3.86
C VAL A 188 -5.91 16.47 -3.29
N HIS A 189 -5.73 16.38 -1.97
CA HIS A 189 -4.66 17.06 -1.25
C HIS A 189 -3.71 16.01 -0.66
N MET A 190 -2.42 16.16 -0.90
CA MET A 190 -1.38 15.38 -0.25
C MET A 190 -0.86 16.17 0.93
N VAL A 191 -1.16 15.70 2.14
CA VAL A 191 -0.86 16.39 3.40
C VAL A 191 0.16 15.57 4.17
N ASP A 192 1.24 16.21 4.61
CA ASP A 192 2.14 15.62 5.60
C ASP A 192 1.50 15.76 6.99
N VAL A 193 1.20 14.63 7.63
CA VAL A 193 0.48 14.65 8.91
C VAL A 193 1.35 15.05 10.11
N VAL A 194 2.67 15.11 9.95
CA VAL A 194 3.58 15.58 10.99
C VAL A 194 3.65 17.10 11.00
N SER A 195 3.94 17.71 9.84
CA SER A 195 4.11 19.17 9.72
C SER A 195 2.81 19.93 9.40
N GLY A 196 1.79 19.25 8.86
CA GLY A 196 0.55 19.88 8.39
C GLY A 196 0.68 20.55 7.02
N ALA A 197 1.83 20.42 6.35
CA ALA A 197 2.07 21.03 5.05
C ALA A 197 1.30 20.30 3.94
N ILE A 198 0.66 21.07 3.05
CA ILE A 198 0.11 20.55 1.80
C ILE A 198 1.26 20.45 0.79
N ILE A 199 1.69 19.22 0.52
CA ILE A 199 2.78 18.93 -0.42
C ILE A 199 2.32 19.09 -1.87
N PHE A 200 1.09 18.67 -2.15
CA PHE A 200 0.50 18.76 -3.48
C PHE A 200 -1.02 18.86 -3.41
N SER A 201 -1.62 19.55 -4.37
CA SER A 201 -3.06 19.72 -4.47
C SER A 201 -3.51 19.68 -5.93
N MET A 202 -4.59 18.97 -6.21
CA MET A 202 -5.20 18.88 -7.53
C MET A 202 -6.71 18.99 -7.44
N SER A 203 -7.32 19.69 -8.40
CA SER A 203 -8.77 19.88 -8.49
C SER A 203 -9.30 19.36 -9.81
N HIS A 204 -10.36 18.56 -9.74
CA HIS A 204 -11.11 18.03 -10.87
C HIS A 204 -12.48 18.71 -10.93
N ARG A 205 -12.74 19.38 -12.05
CA ARG A 205 -14.01 20.06 -12.31
C ARG A 205 -14.99 19.08 -12.95
N ARG A 206 -16.28 19.15 -12.57
CA ARG A 206 -17.34 18.25 -13.05
C ARG A 206 -17.00 16.78 -12.77
N ALA A 207 -16.42 16.52 -11.60
CA ALA A 207 -16.03 15.19 -11.15
C ALA A 207 -16.84 14.79 -9.92
N LYS A 208 -17.35 13.56 -9.92
CA LYS A 208 -18.20 12.99 -8.87
C LYS A 208 -17.63 11.67 -8.37
N GLY A 209 -17.93 11.34 -7.11
CA GLY A 209 -17.66 10.03 -6.53
C GLY A 209 -18.60 8.93 -7.02
N PRO A 210 -18.38 7.67 -6.60
CA PRO A 210 -17.44 7.24 -5.55
C PRO A 210 -15.97 7.36 -5.99
N VAL A 211 -15.09 7.65 -5.03
CA VAL A 211 -13.64 7.74 -5.26
C VAL A 211 -12.96 6.57 -4.60
N ASN A 212 -12.27 5.76 -5.41
CA ASN A 212 -11.39 4.71 -4.92
C ASN A 212 -9.95 5.15 -5.10
N ILE A 213 -9.13 4.97 -4.08
CA ILE A 213 -7.79 5.56 -3.99
C ILE A 213 -6.83 4.53 -3.42
N VAL A 214 -5.64 4.47 -4.01
CA VAL A 214 -4.54 3.62 -3.59
C VAL A 214 -3.30 4.50 -3.50
N HIS A 215 -2.68 4.52 -2.32
CA HIS A 215 -1.47 5.27 -2.02
C HIS A 215 -0.40 4.27 -1.60
N SER A 216 0.71 4.21 -2.32
CA SER A 216 1.81 3.28 -2.06
C SER A 216 3.13 3.91 -2.52
N GLU A 217 4.22 3.66 -1.79
CA GLU A 217 5.56 4.15 -2.11
C GLU A 217 5.61 5.67 -2.33
N ASN A 218 5.85 6.13 -3.56
CA ASN A 218 5.91 7.52 -3.98
C ASN A 218 4.76 7.89 -4.93
N TRP A 219 3.73 7.05 -5.03
CA TRP A 219 2.68 7.22 -6.02
C TRP A 219 1.27 7.11 -5.43
N LEU A 220 0.35 7.75 -6.12
CA LEU A 220 -1.06 7.77 -5.83
C LEU A 220 -1.83 7.48 -7.10
N THR A 221 -2.79 6.57 -7.04
CA THR A 221 -3.75 6.39 -8.12
C THR A 221 -5.17 6.39 -7.55
N TYR A 222 -6.08 7.03 -8.26
CA TYR A 222 -7.47 7.08 -7.86
C TYR A 222 -8.41 7.13 -9.05
N SER A 223 -9.59 6.53 -8.89
CA SER A 223 -10.68 6.58 -9.85
C SER A 223 -11.76 7.56 -9.40
N PHE A 224 -12.39 8.21 -10.37
CA PHE A 224 -13.56 9.05 -10.17
C PHE A 224 -14.42 9.06 -11.44
N TYR A 225 -15.64 9.57 -11.33
CA TYR A 225 -16.56 9.69 -12.46
C TYR A 225 -16.57 11.12 -12.99
N ASN A 226 -16.24 11.30 -14.27
CA ASN A 226 -16.30 12.60 -14.94
C ASN A 226 -17.70 12.83 -15.51
N GLU A 227 -18.42 13.80 -14.94
CA GLU A 227 -19.81 14.12 -15.32
C GLU A 227 -19.89 14.81 -16.69
N LYS A 228 -18.85 15.55 -17.10
CA LYS A 228 -18.85 16.28 -18.38
C LYS A 228 -18.90 15.32 -19.57
N VAL A 229 -18.12 14.26 -19.50
CA VAL A 229 -17.94 13.26 -20.57
C VAL A 229 -18.56 11.90 -20.24
N ARG A 230 -19.19 11.78 -19.06
CA ARG A 230 -19.95 10.61 -18.58
C ARG A 230 -19.16 9.30 -18.56
N ARG A 231 -17.91 9.34 -18.10
CA ARG A 231 -17.03 8.17 -18.04
C ARG A 231 -16.22 8.10 -16.76
N THR A 232 -15.73 6.91 -16.44
CA THR A 232 -14.77 6.72 -15.34
C THR A 232 -13.38 7.12 -15.81
N GLU A 233 -12.70 7.90 -14.99
CA GLU A 233 -11.32 8.31 -15.21
C GLU A 233 -10.46 7.83 -14.04
N VAL A 234 -9.23 7.43 -14.33
CA VAL A 234 -8.22 7.01 -13.36
C VAL A 234 -7.05 7.98 -13.48
N THR A 235 -6.74 8.71 -12.42
CA THR A 235 -5.58 9.59 -12.39
C THR A 235 -4.48 8.96 -11.56
N SER A 236 -3.28 8.90 -12.12
CA SER A 236 -2.06 8.48 -11.45
C SER A 236 -1.13 9.67 -11.25
N ILE A 237 -0.45 9.68 -10.10
CA ILE A 237 0.46 10.74 -9.67
C ILE A 237 1.70 10.08 -9.08
N GLU A 238 2.89 10.54 -9.46
CA GLU A 238 4.16 10.16 -8.86
C GLU A 238 4.88 11.39 -8.32
N PHE A 239 5.56 11.21 -7.17
CA PHE A 239 6.33 12.25 -6.51
C PHE A 239 7.82 11.91 -6.54
N TYR A 240 8.65 12.89 -6.91
CA TYR A 240 10.10 12.76 -7.02
C TYR A 240 10.83 13.92 -6.33
N GLU A 241 11.97 13.65 -5.69
CA GLU A 241 12.85 14.70 -5.14
C GLU A 241 13.66 15.39 -6.25
N GLY A 242 13.99 14.65 -7.31
CA GLY A 242 14.83 15.12 -8.42
C GLY A 242 16.08 14.27 -8.58
N LYS A 243 17.15 14.88 -9.12
CA LYS A 243 18.43 14.19 -9.38
C LYS A 243 19.32 14.05 -8.14
N THR A 244 19.05 14.82 -7.10
CA THR A 244 19.80 14.83 -5.85
C THR A 244 18.87 14.49 -4.70
N GLN A 245 19.33 13.63 -3.79
CA GLN A 245 18.61 13.30 -2.58
C GLN A 245 18.97 14.30 -1.47
N ALA A 246 17.98 14.82 -0.75
CA ALA A 246 18.26 15.78 0.33
C ALA A 246 18.92 15.10 1.56
N ASN A 247 18.45 13.90 1.91
CA ASN A 247 19.05 13.07 2.95
C ASN A 247 18.87 11.59 2.60
N SER A 248 19.98 10.85 2.52
CA SER A 248 19.99 9.43 2.17
C SER A 248 19.79 8.47 3.33
N THR A 249 19.93 8.96 4.57
CA THR A 249 19.94 8.12 5.77
C THR A 249 18.64 8.20 6.56
N ILE A 250 18.09 9.41 6.74
CA ILE A 250 16.95 9.64 7.61
C ILE A 250 15.96 10.58 6.93
N TRP A 251 14.70 10.18 6.91
CA TRP A 251 13.59 11.06 6.58
C TRP A 251 13.08 11.77 7.83
N SER A 252 12.96 13.10 7.79
CA SER A 252 12.28 13.88 8.80
C SER A 252 11.31 14.87 8.14
N SER A 253 10.03 14.76 8.47
CA SER A 253 9.00 15.69 7.99
C SER A 253 9.17 17.13 8.51
N LEU A 254 9.95 17.34 9.58
CA LEU A 254 10.25 18.67 10.13
C LEU A 254 11.43 19.36 9.41
N GLY A 255 12.32 18.56 8.80
CA GLY A 255 13.41 19.00 7.94
C GLY A 255 13.20 18.49 6.52
N ALA A 256 11.97 18.61 6.02
CA ALA A 256 11.59 18.01 4.75
C ALA A 256 12.38 18.61 3.58
N PRO A 257 12.68 17.80 2.55
CA PRO A 257 13.22 18.32 1.29
C PRO A 257 12.28 19.36 0.64
N PRO A 258 12.78 20.12 -0.35
CA PRO A 258 11.93 20.97 -1.17
C PRO A 258 10.74 20.20 -1.75
N LEU A 259 9.69 20.94 -2.14
CA LEU A 259 8.49 20.35 -2.71
C LEU A 259 8.83 19.42 -3.89
N PRO A 260 8.22 18.23 -3.96
CA PRO A 260 8.55 17.24 -4.97
C PRO A 260 8.18 17.71 -6.37
N LEU A 261 8.93 17.21 -7.35
CA LEU A 261 8.51 17.15 -8.74
C LEU A 261 7.35 16.16 -8.86
N VAL A 262 6.26 16.60 -9.48
CA VAL A 262 5.02 15.83 -9.56
C VAL A 262 4.72 15.51 -11.01
N GLU A 263 4.76 14.22 -11.33
CA GLU A 263 4.31 13.71 -12.62
C GLU A 263 2.88 13.20 -12.47
N ARG A 264 1.99 13.57 -13.38
CA ARG A 264 0.57 13.17 -13.30
C ARG A 264 -0.01 12.92 -14.67
N GLN A 265 -0.81 11.87 -14.77
CA GLN A 265 -1.51 11.51 -16.00
C GLN A 265 -2.89 10.96 -15.67
N THR A 266 -3.86 11.24 -16.53
CA THR A 266 -5.24 10.75 -16.38
C THR A 266 -5.58 9.82 -17.53
N TYR A 267 -6.22 8.72 -17.20
CA TYR A 267 -6.62 7.65 -18.09
C TYR A 267 -8.14 7.48 -18.07
N ILE A 268 -8.68 6.91 -19.14
CA ILE A 268 -10.07 6.52 -19.27
C ILE A 268 -10.15 5.03 -18.93
N PHE A 269 -11.07 4.68 -18.03
CA PHE A 269 -11.33 3.29 -17.68
C PHE A 269 -12.73 2.91 -18.17
N PRO A 270 -12.89 1.85 -18.99
CA PRO A 270 -14.14 1.56 -19.69
C PRO A 270 -15.23 0.94 -18.79
N ALA A 271 -14.91 0.59 -17.54
CA ALA A 271 -15.85 0.01 -16.58
C ALA A 271 -16.04 0.90 -15.33
N ASN A 272 -17.01 0.54 -14.49
CA ASN A 272 -17.20 1.19 -13.19
C ASN A 272 -16.32 0.51 -12.14
N VAL A 273 -15.45 1.31 -11.51
CA VAL A 273 -14.56 0.84 -10.43
C VAL A 273 -15.30 0.89 -9.10
N VAL A 274 -15.42 -0.26 -8.45
CA VAL A 274 -16.05 -0.38 -7.12
C VAL A 274 -15.03 -0.28 -6.01
N THR A 275 -13.86 -0.89 -6.18
CA THR A 275 -12.79 -0.89 -5.18
C THR A 275 -11.42 -1.00 -5.86
N MET A 276 -10.38 -0.54 -5.18
CA MET A 276 -9.00 -0.59 -5.67
C MET A 276 -8.07 -0.99 -4.53
N LYS A 277 -7.05 -1.81 -4.83
CA LYS A 277 -6.03 -2.21 -3.86
C LYS A 277 -4.68 -2.48 -4.54
N GLU A 278 -3.59 -2.12 -3.90
CA GLU A 278 -2.23 -2.45 -4.32
C GLU A 278 -1.85 -3.90 -3.99
N THR A 279 -1.02 -4.52 -4.84
CA THR A 279 -0.29 -5.74 -4.45
C THR A 279 0.83 -5.41 -3.49
N ILE A 280 1.11 -6.31 -2.55
CA ILE A 280 2.14 -6.13 -1.51
C ILE A 280 2.92 -7.42 -1.26
N THR A 281 4.23 -7.28 -1.14
CA THR A 281 5.20 -8.34 -0.83
C THR A 281 6.12 -7.88 0.30
N GLU A 282 6.91 -8.80 0.85
CA GLU A 282 7.70 -8.54 2.06
C GLU A 282 8.82 -7.52 1.83
N LYS A 283 9.53 -7.61 0.71
CA LYS A 283 10.68 -6.73 0.40
C LYS A 283 10.33 -5.61 -0.57
N GLY A 284 9.20 -5.71 -1.28
CA GLY A 284 8.81 -4.73 -2.29
C GLY A 284 9.77 -4.69 -3.48
N ILE A 285 10.29 -5.85 -3.88
CA ILE A 285 11.16 -6.05 -5.05
C ILE A 285 10.30 -6.30 -6.30
N THR A 286 9.26 -7.14 -6.18
CA THR A 286 8.34 -7.39 -7.30
C THR A 286 7.59 -6.11 -7.68
N ASN A 287 7.17 -6.02 -8.95
CA ASN A 287 6.39 -4.88 -9.41
C ASN A 287 5.08 -4.76 -8.61
N LYS A 288 4.77 -3.56 -8.13
CA LYS A 288 3.47 -3.29 -7.52
C LYS A 288 2.44 -3.08 -8.62
N HIS A 289 1.36 -3.84 -8.58
CA HIS A 289 0.23 -3.73 -9.49
C HIS A 289 -0.99 -3.21 -8.72
N VAL A 290 -1.97 -2.71 -9.47
CA VAL A 290 -3.22 -2.20 -8.90
C VAL A 290 -4.35 -3.13 -9.29
N LEU A 291 -4.99 -3.70 -8.28
CA LEU A 291 -6.16 -4.55 -8.43
C LEU A 291 -7.41 -3.67 -8.49
N PHE A 292 -8.11 -3.72 -9.61
CA PHE A 292 -9.39 -3.06 -9.82
C PHE A 292 -10.54 -4.05 -9.63
N GLY A 293 -11.34 -3.84 -8.59
CA GLY A 293 -12.63 -4.52 -8.46
C GLY A 293 -13.69 -3.77 -9.27
N ILE A 294 -14.22 -4.41 -10.31
CA ILE A 294 -15.23 -3.80 -11.20
C ILE A 294 -16.66 -4.21 -10.82
N SER A 295 -17.64 -3.43 -11.29
CA SER A 295 -19.05 -3.65 -10.96
C SER A 295 -19.61 -5.01 -11.41
N SER A 296 -18.98 -5.68 -12.37
CA SER A 296 -19.36 -7.03 -12.82
C SER A 296 -18.86 -8.16 -11.91
N GLY A 297 -18.25 -7.84 -10.77
CA GLY A 297 -17.73 -8.84 -9.83
C GLY A 297 -16.38 -9.44 -10.21
N HIS A 298 -15.78 -8.99 -11.32
CA HIS A 298 -14.42 -9.38 -11.70
C HIS A 298 -13.36 -8.52 -11.00
N ILE A 299 -12.18 -9.09 -10.80
CA ILE A 299 -11.01 -8.38 -10.30
C ILE A 299 -9.93 -8.37 -11.38
N LEU A 300 -9.61 -7.18 -11.87
CA LEU A 300 -8.61 -6.95 -12.91
C LEU A 300 -7.29 -6.55 -12.26
N GLU A 301 -6.21 -7.26 -12.60
CA GLU A 301 -4.85 -6.86 -12.24
C GLU A 301 -4.28 -5.90 -13.30
N MET A 302 -4.03 -4.66 -12.92
CA MET A 302 -3.44 -3.67 -13.81
C MET A 302 -1.97 -3.45 -13.46
N SER A 303 -1.09 -3.63 -14.45
CA SER A 303 0.32 -3.32 -14.27
C SER A 303 0.56 -1.83 -14.05
N TRP A 304 1.47 -1.48 -13.14
CA TRP A 304 1.88 -0.09 -12.94
C TRP A 304 2.45 0.55 -14.20
N GLN A 305 3.07 -0.24 -15.10
CA GLN A 305 3.60 0.27 -16.36
C GLN A 305 2.52 0.92 -17.26
N LEU A 306 1.26 0.47 -17.14
CA LEU A 306 0.13 1.09 -17.84
C LEU A 306 -0.39 2.33 -17.11
N LEU A 307 -0.21 2.42 -15.80
CA LEU A 307 -0.64 3.55 -14.97
C LEU A 307 0.44 4.60 -14.75
N ASP A 308 1.67 4.37 -15.25
CA ASP A 308 2.83 5.25 -15.08
C ASP A 308 2.55 6.64 -15.69
N PRO A 309 2.59 7.73 -14.90
CA PRO A 309 2.29 9.06 -15.43
C PRO A 309 3.34 9.60 -16.40
N ARG A 310 4.52 8.98 -16.49
CA ARG A 310 5.63 9.43 -17.35
C ARG A 310 5.53 8.92 -18.79
N ARG A 311 4.46 8.19 -19.13
CA ARG A 311 4.22 7.69 -20.50
C ARG A 311 4.15 8.86 -21.48
N PRO A 312 5.00 8.89 -22.53
CA PRO A 312 5.09 10.04 -23.43
C PRO A 312 3.89 10.11 -24.38
N SER A 313 3.40 11.32 -24.66
CA SER A 313 2.34 11.55 -25.66
C SER A 313 2.89 11.77 -27.07
N THR A 314 4.06 12.41 -27.22
CA THR A 314 4.53 12.92 -28.53
C THR A 314 5.99 12.61 -28.86
N ASN A 315 6.79 12.04 -27.95
CA ASN A 315 8.20 11.73 -28.24
C ASN A 315 8.66 10.36 -27.67
N PRO A 316 8.76 9.31 -28.49
CA PRO A 316 9.04 7.97 -28.02
C PRO A 316 10.53 7.65 -27.84
N GLU A 317 11.49 8.41 -28.37
CA GLU A 317 12.89 7.95 -28.45
C GLU A 317 13.56 7.77 -27.08
N ARG A 318 13.60 8.83 -26.25
CA ARG A 318 14.16 8.75 -24.89
C ARG A 318 13.36 7.81 -23.99
N ALA A 319 12.05 7.79 -24.18
CA ALA A 319 11.15 6.93 -23.44
C ALA A 319 11.35 5.45 -23.80
N ARG A 320 11.78 5.14 -25.03
CA ARG A 320 12.05 3.77 -25.49
C ARG A 320 13.27 3.18 -24.81
N GLU A 321 14.29 3.99 -24.52
CA GLU A 321 15.46 3.55 -23.75
C GLU A 321 15.09 3.18 -22.30
N GLU A 322 14.13 3.89 -21.70
CA GLU A 322 13.57 3.58 -20.38
C GLU A 322 12.53 2.45 -20.39
N GLY A 323 12.15 1.94 -21.57
CA GLY A 323 11.10 0.93 -21.72
C GLY A 323 9.68 1.44 -21.42
N LEU A 324 9.44 2.75 -21.51
CA LEU A 324 8.12 3.35 -21.27
C LEU A 324 7.19 3.13 -22.46
N ILE A 325 5.98 2.68 -22.16
CA ILE A 325 4.92 2.48 -23.15
C ILE A 325 4.36 3.85 -23.55
N PRO A 326 4.17 4.18 -24.84
CA PRO A 326 3.53 5.42 -25.26
C PRO A 326 2.18 5.62 -24.59
N TYR A 327 1.81 6.87 -24.31
CA TYR A 327 0.55 7.19 -23.67
C TYR A 327 -0.62 6.84 -24.57
N ILE A 328 -1.48 5.94 -24.08
CA ILE A 328 -2.77 5.61 -24.66
C ILE A 328 -3.80 5.94 -23.58
N PRO A 329 -4.74 6.86 -23.85
CA PRO A 329 -5.67 7.33 -22.82
C PRO A 329 -6.59 6.22 -22.31
N GLU A 330 -6.97 5.26 -23.16
CA GLU A 330 -7.84 4.16 -22.80
C GLU A 330 -7.05 3.00 -22.19
N LEU A 331 -7.44 2.58 -20.98
CA LEU A 331 -6.87 1.40 -20.33
C LEU A 331 -7.58 0.14 -20.81
N PRO A 332 -6.85 -0.85 -21.38
CA PRO A 332 -7.45 -2.07 -21.85
C PRO A 332 -7.93 -2.94 -20.67
N ILE A 333 -9.09 -3.58 -20.83
CA ILE A 333 -9.49 -4.70 -19.97
C ILE A 333 -9.03 -5.97 -20.67
N GLN A 334 -7.88 -6.49 -20.25
CA GLN A 334 -7.37 -7.75 -20.78
C GLN A 334 -7.99 -8.91 -20.00
N GLN A 335 -8.59 -9.87 -20.69
CA GLN A 335 -9.33 -10.97 -20.05
C GLN A 335 -8.38 -11.93 -19.30
N ASP A 336 -7.15 -12.06 -19.75
CA ASP A 336 -6.06 -12.81 -19.10
C ASP A 336 -5.60 -12.16 -17.78
N ALA A 337 -5.76 -10.85 -17.64
CA ALA A 337 -5.47 -10.12 -16.41
C ALA A 337 -6.61 -10.18 -15.36
N ILE A 338 -7.73 -10.85 -15.68
CA ILE A 338 -8.83 -11.04 -14.74
C ILE A 338 -8.48 -12.21 -13.81
N VAL A 339 -8.20 -11.87 -12.55
CA VAL A 339 -7.67 -12.80 -11.55
C VAL A 339 -8.66 -13.89 -11.15
N ASN A 340 -9.94 -13.56 -11.08
CA ASN A 340 -10.98 -14.49 -10.66
C ASN A 340 -11.65 -15.23 -11.83
N TYR A 341 -11.13 -15.11 -13.06
CA TYR A 341 -11.62 -15.81 -14.26
C TYR A 341 -13.15 -15.85 -14.37
N ASN A 342 -13.79 -17.00 -14.05
CA ASN A 342 -15.23 -17.22 -14.11
C ASN A 342 -15.95 -17.16 -12.74
N GLN A 343 -15.23 -16.88 -11.65
CA GLN A 343 -15.73 -16.82 -10.28
C GLN A 343 -16.03 -15.38 -9.88
N THR A 344 -17.08 -14.80 -10.47
CA THR A 344 -17.52 -13.44 -10.15
C THR A 344 -17.96 -13.32 -8.70
N ILE A 345 -17.52 -12.25 -8.03
CA ILE A 345 -17.90 -11.96 -6.65
C ILE A 345 -19.10 -11.03 -6.66
N GLU A 346 -20.26 -11.53 -6.26
CA GLU A 346 -21.45 -10.70 -6.20
C GLU A 346 -21.29 -9.59 -5.16
N ARG A 347 -21.72 -8.37 -5.51
CA ARG A 347 -21.64 -7.18 -4.66
C ARG A 347 -20.27 -7.01 -3.98
N LEU A 348 -19.19 -7.05 -4.76
CA LEU A 348 -17.82 -6.81 -4.29
C LEU A 348 -17.75 -5.54 -3.45
N LYS A 349 -17.26 -5.65 -2.21
CA LYS A 349 -17.12 -4.52 -1.27
C LYS A 349 -15.68 -4.07 -1.10
N GLY A 350 -14.74 -5.01 -1.17
CA GLY A 350 -13.33 -4.71 -0.96
C GLY A 350 -12.40 -5.83 -1.40
N ILE A 351 -11.14 -5.47 -1.53
CA ILE A 351 -10.03 -6.36 -1.79
C ILE A 351 -9.02 -6.14 -0.67
N HIS A 352 -8.46 -7.23 -0.14
CA HIS A 352 -7.36 -7.19 0.80
C HIS A 352 -6.20 -8.02 0.27
N THR A 353 -4.99 -7.47 0.42
CA THR A 353 -3.74 -8.08 -0.04
C THR A 353 -2.80 -8.26 1.13
N ALA A 354 -2.06 -9.37 1.13
CA ALA A 354 -1.07 -9.70 2.15
C ALA A 354 0.15 -10.39 1.51
N PRO A 355 1.36 -10.19 2.06
CA PRO A 355 2.53 -10.95 1.61
C PRO A 355 2.36 -12.44 1.92
N SER A 356 2.84 -13.32 1.04
CA SER A 356 2.73 -14.78 1.19
C SER A 356 3.93 -15.43 1.91
N GLY A 357 5.05 -14.71 2.04
CA GLY A 357 6.36 -15.22 2.45
C GLY A 357 7.33 -15.44 1.29
N LEU A 358 6.83 -15.51 0.05
CA LEU A 358 7.63 -15.46 -1.17
C LEU A 358 7.55 -14.05 -1.75
N GLU A 359 8.63 -13.59 -2.37
CA GLU A 359 8.71 -12.22 -2.90
C GLU A 359 7.97 -12.09 -4.23
N SER A 360 7.75 -13.19 -4.95
CA SER A 360 7.04 -13.18 -6.24
C SER A 360 5.51 -13.29 -6.12
N THR A 361 4.98 -13.57 -4.94
CA THR A 361 3.55 -13.87 -4.75
C THR A 361 2.93 -13.01 -3.65
N CYS A 362 1.66 -12.66 -3.86
CA CYS A 362 0.82 -11.90 -2.92
C CYS A 362 -0.48 -12.69 -2.70
N LEU A 363 -0.89 -12.85 -1.46
CA LEU A 363 -2.21 -13.42 -1.12
C LEU A 363 -3.27 -12.33 -1.31
N MET A 364 -4.32 -12.65 -2.05
CA MET A 364 -5.43 -11.74 -2.30
C MET A 364 -6.75 -12.37 -1.87
N ILE A 365 -7.56 -11.59 -1.15
CA ILE A 365 -8.95 -11.92 -0.85
C ILE A 365 -9.86 -10.81 -1.35
N GLY A 366 -10.78 -11.17 -2.24
CA GLY A 366 -11.93 -10.34 -2.61
C GLY A 366 -13.12 -10.72 -1.73
N TYR A 367 -13.80 -9.72 -1.15
CA TYR A 367 -14.95 -9.97 -0.30
C TYR A 367 -16.13 -9.06 -0.65
N GLY A 368 -17.33 -9.66 -0.69
CA GLY A 368 -18.58 -9.00 -1.06
C GLY A 368 -19.77 -9.67 -0.41
N LEU A 369 -20.69 -10.18 -1.23
CA LEU A 369 -21.62 -11.23 -0.84
C LEU A 369 -20.88 -12.57 -0.71
N ASP A 370 -20.02 -12.85 -1.69
CA ASP A 370 -19.16 -14.03 -1.72
C ASP A 370 -17.73 -13.69 -1.29
N LEU A 371 -16.95 -14.74 -1.01
CA LEU A 371 -15.53 -14.66 -0.68
C LEU A 371 -14.74 -15.41 -1.75
N PHE A 372 -13.70 -14.77 -2.27
CA PHE A 372 -12.77 -15.36 -3.21
C PHE A 372 -11.34 -15.14 -2.73
N VAL A 373 -10.54 -16.20 -2.67
CA VAL A 373 -9.15 -16.16 -2.22
C VAL A 373 -8.27 -16.75 -3.30
N THR A 374 -7.20 -16.05 -3.64
CA THR A 374 -6.20 -16.55 -4.58
C THR A 374 -4.82 -15.98 -4.28
N ARG A 375 -3.82 -16.40 -5.06
CA ARG A 375 -2.48 -15.81 -5.08
C ARG A 375 -2.31 -15.04 -6.39
N VAL A 376 -1.68 -13.88 -6.30
CA VAL A 376 -1.36 -13.03 -7.44
C VAL A 376 0.16 -12.92 -7.54
N SER A 377 0.70 -13.00 -8.76
CA SER A 377 2.14 -12.94 -9.02
C SER A 377 2.48 -11.85 -10.04
N PRO A 378 2.65 -10.59 -9.60
CA PRO A 378 2.82 -9.43 -10.49
C PRO A 378 3.97 -9.56 -11.49
N SER A 379 5.10 -10.13 -11.05
CA SER A 379 6.29 -10.34 -11.90
C SER A 379 6.48 -11.80 -12.30
N LYS A 380 5.41 -12.61 -12.29
CA LYS A 380 5.47 -14.09 -12.36
C LYS A 380 6.28 -14.69 -11.21
N THR A 381 6.25 -16.00 -11.08
CA THR A 381 6.91 -16.73 -9.99
C THR A 381 8.42 -16.91 -10.25
N PHE A 382 9.22 -15.87 -10.00
CA PHE A 382 10.68 -15.90 -10.24
C PHE A 382 11.49 -16.57 -9.12
N ASP A 383 10.90 -16.77 -7.95
CA ASP A 383 11.52 -17.42 -6.78
C ASP A 383 11.03 -18.87 -6.59
N LEU A 384 10.21 -19.37 -7.52
CA LEU A 384 9.79 -20.76 -7.60
C LEU A 384 10.32 -21.39 -8.88
N LEU A 385 10.65 -22.67 -8.78
CA LEU A 385 10.90 -23.48 -9.97
C LEU A 385 9.59 -23.57 -10.76
N LYS A 386 9.69 -23.52 -12.09
CA LYS A 386 8.50 -23.62 -12.94
C LYS A 386 7.79 -24.95 -12.70
N GLU A 387 6.46 -24.92 -12.76
CA GLU A 387 5.65 -26.14 -12.61
C GLU A 387 5.85 -27.12 -13.78
N ASP A 388 6.19 -26.61 -14.96
CA ASP A 388 6.48 -27.38 -16.19
C ASP A 388 7.96 -27.76 -16.35
N PHE A 389 8.73 -27.75 -15.25
CA PHE A 389 10.15 -28.06 -15.31
C PHE A 389 10.39 -29.55 -15.67
N ASP A 390 11.09 -29.78 -16.78
CA ASP A 390 11.41 -31.13 -17.26
C ASP A 390 12.59 -31.74 -16.49
N TYR A 391 12.29 -32.34 -15.35
CA TYR A 391 13.26 -33.08 -14.55
C TYR A 391 13.86 -34.27 -15.31
N PHE A 392 13.07 -34.91 -16.20
CA PHE A 392 13.51 -36.10 -16.92
C PHE A 392 14.61 -35.76 -17.92
N LEU A 393 14.46 -34.68 -18.69
CA LEU A 393 15.46 -34.22 -19.65
C LEU A 393 16.81 -33.96 -18.96
N ILE A 394 16.81 -33.24 -17.83
CA ILE A 394 18.05 -32.90 -17.12
C ILE A 394 18.70 -34.16 -16.55
N SER A 395 17.91 -35.05 -15.93
CA SER A 395 18.43 -36.31 -15.43
C SER A 395 19.03 -37.16 -16.57
N ALA A 396 18.35 -37.28 -17.71
CA ALA A 396 18.82 -38.04 -18.86
C ALA A 396 20.12 -37.48 -19.45
N VAL A 397 20.20 -36.15 -19.64
CA VAL A 397 21.41 -35.48 -20.15
C VAL A 397 22.56 -35.67 -19.17
N LEU A 398 22.33 -35.53 -17.86
CA LEU A 398 23.36 -35.68 -16.84
C LEU A 398 23.89 -37.12 -16.79
N THR A 399 23.01 -38.13 -16.86
CA THR A 399 23.41 -39.54 -16.98
C THR A 399 24.21 -39.79 -18.26
N ALA A 400 23.76 -39.27 -19.40
CA ALA A 400 24.45 -39.41 -20.67
C ALA A 400 25.86 -38.78 -20.63
N LEU A 401 26.02 -37.60 -20.01
CA LEU A 401 27.31 -36.95 -19.85
C LEU A 401 28.26 -37.74 -18.94
N ILE A 402 27.76 -38.33 -17.86
CA ILE A 402 28.56 -39.20 -16.97
C ILE A 402 29.06 -40.43 -17.73
N VAL A 403 28.16 -41.12 -18.45
CA VAL A 403 28.50 -42.29 -19.26
C VAL A 403 29.52 -41.93 -20.35
N ALA A 404 29.29 -40.83 -21.08
CA ALA A 404 30.19 -40.34 -22.10
C ALA A 404 31.57 -39.97 -21.54
N SER A 405 31.63 -39.35 -20.35
CA SER A 405 32.89 -39.03 -19.66
C SER A 405 33.68 -40.30 -19.30
N TYR A 406 33.01 -41.34 -18.81
CA TYR A 406 33.67 -42.60 -18.48
C TYR A 406 34.22 -43.31 -19.72
N ILE A 407 33.41 -43.37 -20.79
CA ILE A 407 33.80 -43.95 -22.07
C ILE A 407 34.99 -43.18 -22.67
N THR A 408 34.92 -41.85 -22.72
CA THR A 408 35.99 -41.01 -23.29
C THR A 408 37.26 -41.10 -22.46
N LYS A 409 37.19 -41.14 -21.12
CA LYS A 409 38.35 -41.40 -20.25
C LYS A 409 39.02 -42.73 -20.60
N HIS A 410 38.23 -43.80 -20.75
CA HIS A 410 38.75 -45.11 -21.09
C HIS A 410 39.42 -45.12 -22.48
N LEU A 411 38.78 -44.50 -23.48
CA LEU A 411 39.31 -44.36 -24.83
C LEU A 411 40.61 -43.53 -24.86
N ALA A 412 40.68 -42.45 -24.07
CA ALA A 412 41.86 -41.61 -23.96
C ALA A 412 43.04 -42.35 -23.32
N SER A 413 42.82 -43.07 -22.20
CA SER A 413 43.85 -43.90 -21.58
C SER A 413 44.39 -44.95 -22.55
N ARG A 414 43.50 -45.62 -23.31
CA ARG A 414 43.91 -46.56 -24.36
C ARG A 414 44.74 -45.90 -25.46
N LYS A 415 44.34 -44.70 -25.91
CA LYS A 415 45.08 -43.95 -26.94
C LYS A 415 46.47 -43.53 -26.46
N ILE A 416 46.61 -43.03 -25.24
CA ILE A 416 47.88 -42.64 -24.64
C ILE A 416 48.82 -43.84 -24.53
N ILE A 417 48.32 -44.98 -24.02
CA ILE A 417 49.10 -46.23 -23.96
C ILE A 417 49.55 -46.63 -25.37
N LYS A 418 48.66 -46.65 -26.35
CA LYS A 418 49.02 -47.02 -27.73
C LYS A 418 50.05 -46.07 -28.36
N GLN A 419 50.05 -44.79 -27.99
CA GLN A 419 51.06 -43.82 -28.44
C GLN A 419 52.40 -44.01 -27.72
N ALA A 420 52.41 -44.36 -26.44
CA ALA A 420 53.63 -44.62 -25.67
C ALA A 420 54.33 -45.93 -26.05
N TRP A 421 53.58 -46.89 -26.61
CA TRP A 421 54.11 -48.18 -27.10
C TRP A 421 54.54 -48.14 -28.57
N LYS A 422 54.49 -46.96 -29.18
CA LYS A 422 54.99 -46.67 -30.53
C LYS A 422 56.30 -45.91 -30.40
#